data_AF-A0A3M1T8D6-F1
#
_entry.id   AF-A0A3M1T8D6-F1
#
_cell.length_a   1.000
_cell.length_b   1.000
_cell.length_c   1.000
_cell.angle_alpha   90.00
_cell.angle_beta   90.00
_cell.angle_gamma   90.00
#
_symmetry.space_group_name_H-M   'P 1'
#
loop_
_entity.id
_entity.type
_entity.pdbx_description
1 polymer ?
#
loop_
_entity_poly.entity_id
_entity_poly.type
_entity_poly.pdbx_seq_one_letter_code
_entity_poly.pdbx_strand_id
1 'polypeptide(L)'
;MRQHWRWGAGECPAGWANCGGRCSDLLNDPRTCGGCETACAIGEVCADGVCTPGGDCRQGECTGVTYCDEATGLCRPGCRLIDHCPPGKVCTASRTCD
;
A
#
# COMPACT_ATOMS: atom_id res chain seq x y z
N MET A 1 -2.00 -15.71 24.41
CA MET A 1 -1.67 -14.74 23.35
C MET A 1 -2.47 -15.09 22.10
N ARG A 2 -3.66 -14.51 21.89
CA ARG A 2 -4.38 -14.57 20.60
C ARG A 2 -5.11 -13.25 20.38
N GLN A 3 -4.52 -12.49 19.45
CA GLN A 3 -4.73 -11.08 19.14
C GLN A 3 -5.86 -10.95 18.09
N HIS A 4 -7.10 -11.27 18.44
CA HIS A 4 -8.22 -11.17 17.49
C HIS A 4 -9.39 -10.40 18.11
N TRP A 5 -9.31 -9.07 17.96
CA TRP A 5 -10.47 -8.19 17.78
C TRP A 5 -11.46 -8.01 18.95
N ARG A 6 -11.02 -7.39 20.05
CA ARG A 6 -11.93 -6.66 20.96
C ARG A 6 -11.27 -5.38 21.47
N TRP A 7 -11.08 -4.40 20.59
CA TRP A 7 -11.03 -3.03 21.08
C TRP A 7 -12.45 -2.65 21.51
N GLY A 8 -12.58 -2.33 22.79
CA GLY A 8 -13.84 -1.94 23.40
C GLY A 8 -14.43 -0.75 22.66
N ALA A 9 -15.76 -0.80 22.52
CA ALA A 9 -16.66 0.32 22.20
C ALA A 9 -15.99 1.62 21.73
N GLY A 10 -15.55 1.67 20.47
CA GLY A 10 -15.29 2.93 19.76
C GLY A 10 -13.86 3.48 19.77
N GLU A 11 -12.91 2.86 20.47
CA GLU A 11 -11.53 3.36 20.51
C GLU A 11 -10.63 2.58 19.56
N CYS A 12 -10.30 3.20 18.43
CA CYS A 12 -9.17 2.76 17.62
C CYS A 12 -7.86 3.10 18.33
N PRO A 13 -6.78 2.32 18.13
CA PRO A 13 -5.48 2.62 18.70
C PRO A 13 -5.00 3.98 18.19
N ALA A 14 -4.11 4.61 18.96
CA ALA A 14 -3.56 5.90 18.60
C ALA A 14 -2.99 5.86 17.16
N GLY A 15 -3.41 6.83 16.33
CA GLY A 15 -3.06 6.90 14.90
C GLY A 15 -4.05 6.23 13.94
N TRP A 16 -5.05 5.51 14.45
CA TRP A 16 -6.07 4.85 13.64
C TRP A 16 -7.43 5.52 13.82
N ALA A 17 -8.22 5.60 12.75
CA ALA A 17 -9.56 6.16 12.78
C ALA A 17 -10.63 5.09 12.59
N ASN A 18 -11.80 5.33 13.17
CA ASN A 18 -12.96 4.47 12.99
C ASN A 18 -13.65 4.79 11.66
N CYS A 19 -13.40 3.96 10.67
CA CYS A 19 -13.95 4.02 9.33
C CYS A 19 -15.13 3.05 9.21
N GLY A 20 -16.30 3.45 9.68
CA GLY A 20 -17.54 2.67 9.53
C GLY A 20 -17.58 1.37 10.35
N GLY A 21 -16.96 1.34 11.53
CA GLY A 21 -16.88 0.16 12.40
C GLY A 21 -15.60 -0.64 12.26
N ARG A 22 -14.69 -0.23 11.36
CA ARG A 22 -13.35 -0.78 11.23
C ARG A 22 -12.31 0.28 11.56
N CYS A 23 -11.36 -0.06 12.42
CA CYS A 23 -10.19 0.79 12.61
C CYS A 23 -9.28 0.68 11.38
N SER A 24 -8.97 1.82 10.77
CA SER A 24 -8.02 1.93 9.67
C SER A 24 -6.93 2.94 10.03
N ASP A 25 -5.69 2.66 9.62
CA ASP A 25 -4.55 3.55 9.86
C ASP A 25 -4.58 4.69 8.85
N LEU A 26 -4.91 5.90 9.30
CA LEU A 26 -4.97 7.04 8.38
C LEU A 26 -3.58 7.60 8.05
N LEU A 27 -2.55 7.21 8.78
CA LEU A 27 -1.21 7.78 8.65
C LEU A 27 -0.31 6.94 7.76
N ASN A 28 -0.57 5.63 7.68
CA ASN A 28 0.29 4.67 6.99
C ASN A 28 -0.45 3.75 6.00
N ASP A 29 -1.79 3.61 6.07
CA ASP A 29 -2.51 2.77 5.09
C ASP A 29 -2.78 3.58 3.81
N PRO A 30 -2.16 3.23 2.67
CA PRO A 30 -2.40 3.92 1.40
C PRO A 30 -3.85 3.79 0.91
N ARG A 31 -4.68 2.93 1.49
CA ARG A 31 -6.11 2.82 1.15
C ARG A 31 -7.01 3.75 1.95
N THR A 32 -6.50 4.33 3.05
CA THR A 32 -7.23 5.24 3.93
C THR A 32 -6.37 6.43 4.37
N CYS A 33 -5.44 6.88 3.53
CA CYS A 33 -4.46 7.90 3.85
C CYS A 33 -5.09 9.29 4.04
N GLY A 34 -4.96 9.86 5.23
CA GLY A 34 -5.56 11.16 5.59
C GLY A 34 -7.08 11.12 5.79
N GLY A 35 -7.75 10.01 5.46
CA GLY A 35 -9.20 9.88 5.56
C GLY A 35 -9.70 8.47 5.23
N CYS A 36 -10.84 8.09 5.81
CA CYS A 36 -11.40 6.74 5.71
C CYS A 36 -11.72 6.25 4.29
N GLU A 37 -11.98 7.17 3.36
CA GLU A 37 -12.26 6.88 1.95
C GLU A 37 -11.21 7.51 1.03
N THR A 38 -10.05 7.85 1.59
CA THR A 38 -8.97 8.52 0.87
C THR A 38 -7.90 7.50 0.56
N ALA A 39 -7.84 7.04 -0.69
CA ALA A 39 -6.78 6.16 -1.15
C ALA A 39 -5.74 6.98 -1.95
N CYS A 40 -4.47 6.70 -1.72
CA CYS A 40 -3.38 7.27 -2.51
C CYS A 40 -3.39 6.71 -3.93
N ALA A 41 -2.84 7.50 -4.86
CA ALA A 41 -2.70 7.03 -6.22
C ALA A 41 -1.72 5.85 -6.29
N ILE A 42 -1.78 5.10 -7.39
CA ILE A 42 -0.87 3.97 -7.60
C ILE A 42 0.57 4.48 -7.62
N GLY A 43 1.43 3.89 -6.77
CA GLY A 43 2.82 4.29 -6.61
C GLY A 43 3.05 5.40 -5.58
N GLU A 44 2.00 5.91 -4.94
CA GLU A 44 2.09 6.78 -3.77
C GLU A 44 2.05 5.96 -2.47
N VAL A 45 2.77 6.44 -1.47
CA VAL A 45 2.76 5.91 -0.11
C VAL A 45 2.07 6.89 0.81
N CYS A 46 1.35 6.36 1.78
CA CYS A 46 0.83 7.19 2.86
C CYS A 46 1.96 7.47 3.86
N ALA A 47 2.34 8.74 3.95
CA ALA A 47 3.32 9.21 4.93
C ALA A 47 2.67 10.32 5.75
N ASP A 48 2.51 10.07 7.06
CA ASP A 48 1.90 11.02 8.00
C ASP A 48 0.51 11.51 7.56
N GLY A 49 -0.27 10.64 6.91
CA GLY A 49 -1.62 10.96 6.43
C GLY A 49 -1.64 11.80 5.16
N VAL A 50 -0.51 11.88 4.46
CA VAL A 50 -0.39 12.53 3.15
C VAL A 50 0.06 11.50 2.14
N CYS A 51 -0.64 11.45 1.01
CA CYS A 51 -0.18 10.69 -0.14
C CYS A 51 1.06 11.37 -0.71
N THR A 52 2.18 10.69 -0.57
CA THR A 52 3.46 11.15 -1.09
C THR A 52 3.85 10.23 -2.24
N PRO A 53 4.49 10.75 -3.31
CA PRO A 53 5.10 9.90 -4.30
C PRO A 53 6.00 8.89 -3.58
N GLY A 54 5.78 7.60 -3.82
CA GLY A 54 6.69 6.57 -3.34
C GLY A 54 8.09 6.98 -3.78
N GLY A 55 8.99 7.15 -2.80
CA GLY A 55 10.34 7.62 -3.03
C GLY A 55 11.11 6.72 -4.01
N ASP A 56 12.37 7.07 -4.25
CA ASP A 56 13.20 6.29 -5.16
C ASP A 56 13.24 4.81 -4.71
N CYS A 57 12.62 3.95 -5.51
CA CYS A 57 12.45 2.53 -5.19
C CYS A 57 13.77 1.78 -5.10
N ARG A 58 14.88 2.39 -5.56
CA ARG A 58 16.23 1.85 -5.40
C ARG A 58 16.73 1.93 -3.95
N GLN A 59 16.03 2.66 -3.06
CA GLN A 59 16.39 2.86 -1.65
C GLN A 59 15.44 2.16 -0.66
N GLY A 60 14.24 1.76 -1.10
CA GLY A 60 13.26 1.06 -0.26
C GLY A 60 12.10 0.54 -1.12
N GLU A 61 11.72 -0.71 -0.86
CA GLU A 61 10.84 -1.54 -1.70
C GLU A 61 9.51 -0.87 -2.08
N CYS A 62 9.09 -1.06 -3.32
CA CYS A 62 7.75 -0.66 -3.76
C CYS A 62 6.69 -1.48 -3.02
N THR A 63 5.75 -0.82 -2.34
CA THR A 63 4.67 -1.51 -1.64
C THR A 63 3.56 -1.91 -2.63
N GLY A 64 3.17 -3.20 -2.66
CA GLY A 64 2.05 -3.73 -3.46
C GLY A 64 2.46 -4.40 -4.79
N VAL A 65 1.52 -4.54 -5.74
CA VAL A 65 1.77 -5.06 -7.12
C VAL A 65 2.38 -3.97 -8.02
N THR A 66 3.50 -3.42 -7.58
CA THR A 66 4.28 -2.42 -8.32
C THR A 66 5.73 -2.87 -8.38
N TYR A 67 6.42 -2.62 -9.49
CA TYR A 67 7.85 -2.91 -9.64
C TYR A 67 8.65 -1.61 -9.68
N CYS A 68 9.92 -1.70 -9.28
CA CYS A 68 10.86 -0.60 -9.40
C CYS A 68 11.32 -0.43 -10.86
N ASP A 69 10.93 0.67 -11.50
CA ASP A 69 11.50 1.07 -12.78
C ASP A 69 12.87 1.69 -12.52
N GLU A 70 13.92 0.90 -12.64
CA GLU A 70 15.30 1.33 -12.32
C GLU A 70 15.77 2.52 -13.17
N ALA A 71 15.19 2.72 -14.37
CA ALA A 71 15.55 3.84 -15.22
C ALA A 71 15.06 5.17 -14.65
N THR A 72 13.91 5.18 -13.98
CA THR A 72 13.33 6.41 -13.40
C THR A 72 13.42 6.45 -11.87
N GLY A 73 13.69 5.32 -11.20
CA GLY A 73 13.59 5.18 -9.76
C GLY A 73 12.14 5.21 -9.23
N LEU A 74 11.13 5.11 -10.10
CA LEU A 74 9.73 5.20 -9.70
C LEU A 74 9.07 3.82 -9.60
N CYS A 75 8.20 3.65 -8.61
CA CYS A 75 7.31 2.49 -8.53
C CYS A 75 6.23 2.58 -9.61
N ARG A 76 6.21 1.63 -10.54
CA ARG A 76 5.20 1.57 -11.61
C ARG A 76 4.29 0.36 -11.42
N PRO A 77 3.00 0.48 -11.78
CA PRO A 77 2.10 -0.68 -11.81
C PRO A 77 2.63 -1.74 -12.77
N GLY A 78 2.54 -2.99 -12.34
CA GLY A 78 2.95 -4.14 -13.14
C GLY A 78 4.00 -4.99 -12.47
N CYS A 79 4.74 -5.74 -13.27
CA CYS A 79 5.72 -6.70 -12.81
C CYS A 79 7.02 -6.59 -13.59
N ARG A 80 8.09 -7.07 -12.94
CA ARG A 80 9.40 -7.30 -13.57
C ARG A 80 9.82 -8.75 -13.41
N LEU A 81 9.46 -9.35 -12.29
CA LEU A 81 9.68 -10.73 -11.93
C LEU A 81 8.34 -11.38 -11.61
N ILE A 82 8.29 -12.71 -11.65
CA ILE A 82 7.07 -13.46 -11.35
C ILE A 82 6.62 -13.28 -9.89
N ASP A 83 7.56 -13.00 -8.98
CA ASP A 83 7.28 -12.75 -7.56
C ASP A 83 6.49 -11.47 -7.31
N HIS A 84 6.45 -10.56 -8.29
CA HIS A 84 5.63 -9.34 -8.23
C HIS A 84 4.18 -9.58 -8.69
N CYS A 85 3.84 -10.82 -9.05
CA CYS A 85 2.52 -11.22 -9.50
C CYS A 85 1.80 -12.12 -8.48
N PRO A 86 0.45 -12.14 -8.49
CA PRO A 86 -0.32 -13.12 -7.74
C PRO A 86 0.05 -14.55 -8.15
N PRO A 87 -0.08 -15.54 -7.23
CA PRO A 87 0.19 -16.93 -7.55
C PRO A 87 -0.67 -17.41 -8.73
N GLY A 88 -0.04 -18.06 -9.70
CA GLY A 88 -0.68 -18.54 -10.94
C GLY A 88 -0.66 -17.54 -12.10
N LYS A 89 -0.04 -16.37 -11.92
CA LYS A 89 0.20 -15.39 -12.98
C LYS A 89 1.67 -15.37 -13.38
N VAL A 90 1.95 -15.07 -14.65
CA VAL A 90 3.29 -14.90 -15.17
C VAL A 90 3.54 -13.44 -15.51
N CYS A 91 4.77 -12.98 -15.27
CA CYS A 91 5.14 -11.65 -15.70
C CYS A 91 5.50 -11.66 -17.19
N THR A 92 4.71 -10.96 -18.00
CA THR A 92 4.92 -10.87 -19.45
C THR A 92 5.92 -9.77 -19.81
N ALA A 93 6.42 -9.79 -21.06
CA ALA A 93 7.29 -8.74 -21.58
C ALA A 93 6.66 -7.33 -21.55
N SER A 94 5.32 -7.26 -21.51
CA SER A 94 4.56 -6.02 -21.36
C SER A 94 4.57 -5.47 -19.92
N ARG A 95 5.30 -6.12 -19.01
CA ARG A 95 5.34 -5.81 -17.57
C ARG A 95 3.97 -5.91 -16.91
N THR A 96 3.11 -6.79 -17.43
CA THR A 96 1.79 -7.11 -16.88
C THR A 96 1.74 -8.56 -16.40
N CYS A 97 1.03 -8.79 -15.31
CA CYS A 97 0.75 -10.13 -14.79
C CYS A 97 -0.44 -10.73 -15.54
N ASP A 98 -0.19 -11.76 -16.35
CA ASP A 98 -1.23 -12.50 -17.10
C ASP A 98 -1.30 -13.97 -16.70
#